data_AF-A0A015KIT7-F1
#
_entry.id   AF-A0A015KIT7-F1
#
_cell.length_a   1.000
_cell.length_b   1.000
_cell.length_c   1.000
_cell.angle_alpha   90.00
_cell.angle_beta   90.00
_cell.angle_gamma   90.00
#
_symmetry.space_group_name_H-M   'P 1'
#
loop_
_entity.id
_entity.type
_entity.pdbx_description
1 polymer ?
#
loop_
_entity_poly.entity_id
_entity_poly.type
_entity_poly.pdbx_seq_one_letter_code
_entity_poly.pdbx_strand_id
1 'polypeptide(L)'
;MSNSQSMNKSTKKEAIEEERKFSSTDSNRGYIVANAVKEACRIALEQNRQDWDAACKFILQNKSLTDNERSSIINLLVKDNDNMSKKNIITEQ
;
A
#
# COMPACT_ATOMS: atom_id res chain seq x y z
N MET A 1 -49.43 -19.19 29.90
CA MET A 1 -49.81 -19.25 28.47
C MET A 1 -48.91 -18.27 27.71
N SER A 2 -48.33 -18.76 26.63
CA SER A 2 -47.37 -18.09 25.75
C SER A 2 -48.04 -17.07 24.81
N ASN A 3 -47.18 -16.24 24.20
CA ASN A 3 -47.36 -15.45 22.97
C ASN A 3 -48.24 -14.20 23.06
N SER A 4 -47.98 -13.08 22.37
CA SER A 4 -46.90 -12.65 21.47
C SER A 4 -47.13 -11.16 21.17
N GLN A 5 -46.13 -10.56 20.49
CA GLN A 5 -46.12 -9.27 19.78
C GLN A 5 -45.53 -8.10 20.58
N SER A 6 -44.32 -7.71 20.18
CA SER A 6 -44.22 -6.51 19.36
C SER A 6 -42.96 -6.57 18.50
N MET A 7 -43.13 -6.28 17.22
CA MET A 7 -42.04 -6.02 16.27
C MET A 7 -41.44 -4.64 16.55
N ASN A 8 -40.12 -4.57 16.61
CA ASN A 8 -39.40 -3.30 16.49
C ASN A 8 -38.33 -3.45 15.40
N LYS A 9 -38.75 -3.27 14.14
CA LYS A 9 -37.85 -2.81 13.07
C LYS A 9 -37.45 -1.37 13.38
N SER A 10 -36.15 -1.06 13.44
CA SER A 10 -35.52 0.14 12.82
C SER A 10 -34.05 0.25 13.26
N THR A 11 -33.08 0.06 12.35
CA THR A 11 -32.39 1.12 11.57
C THR A 11 -31.37 1.94 12.36
N LYS A 12 -30.10 1.55 12.25
CA LYS A 12 -28.87 2.39 12.38
C LYS A 12 -27.71 1.47 11.96
N LYS A 13 -27.14 1.49 10.75
CA LYS A 13 -26.42 2.59 10.09
C LYS A 13 -25.79 3.54 11.09
N GLU A 14 -24.92 3.02 11.93
CA GLU A 14 -23.87 3.82 12.54
C GLU A 14 -22.61 3.63 11.68
N ALA A 15 -22.26 4.70 11.00
CA ALA A 15 -20.99 4.89 10.35
C ALA A 15 -19.91 4.79 11.43
N ILE A 16 -19.32 3.61 11.58
CA ILE A 16 -18.01 3.48 12.18
C ILE A 16 -17.05 3.94 11.09
N GLU A 17 -16.90 5.26 10.97
CA GLU A 17 -15.68 5.85 10.41
C GLU A 17 -14.58 5.58 11.45
N GLU A 18 -14.23 4.29 11.57
CA GLU A 18 -13.04 3.84 12.25
C GLU A 18 -11.91 4.52 11.49
N GLU A 19 -11.32 5.51 12.15
CA GLU A 19 -9.95 5.92 11.92
C GLU A 19 -9.13 4.63 11.88
N ARG A 20 -8.98 4.03 10.69
CA ARG A 20 -8.23 2.79 10.48
C ARG A 20 -6.78 3.13 10.77
N LYS A 21 -6.42 3.11 12.05
CA LYS A 21 -5.05 2.93 12.51
C LYS A 21 -4.66 1.55 12.04
N PHE A 22 -4.12 1.47 10.83
CA PHE A 22 -3.65 0.23 10.26
C PHE A 22 -2.58 -0.32 11.19
N SER A 23 -2.96 -1.35 11.94
CA SER A 23 -2.05 -2.01 12.86
C SER A 23 -1.06 -2.84 12.04
N SER A 24 0.20 -2.81 12.45
CA SER A 24 1.22 -3.75 11.97
C SER A 24 0.88 -5.22 12.31
N THR A 25 -0.16 -5.46 13.11
CA THR A 25 -0.66 -6.78 13.50
C THR A 25 -1.84 -7.28 12.66
N ASP A 26 -2.19 -6.61 11.56
CA ASP A 26 -3.20 -7.12 10.62
C ASP A 26 -2.76 -8.50 10.11
N SER A 27 -3.63 -9.51 10.22
CA SER A 27 -3.30 -10.88 9.79
C SER A 27 -2.96 -10.97 8.30
N ASN A 28 -3.44 -10.00 7.50
CA ASN A 28 -3.19 -9.91 6.07
C ASN A 28 -2.08 -8.90 5.73
N ARG A 29 -1.28 -8.47 6.71
CA ARG A 29 -0.32 -7.38 6.50
C ARG A 29 0.67 -7.65 5.37
N GLY A 30 1.18 -8.87 5.31
CA GLY A 30 2.08 -9.31 4.24
C GLY A 30 1.44 -9.18 2.85
N TYR A 31 0.15 -9.52 2.71
CA TYR A 31 -0.57 -9.37 1.44
C TYR A 31 -0.75 -7.90 1.05
N ILE A 32 -1.11 -7.05 2.01
CA ILE A 32 -1.28 -5.60 1.77
C ILE A 32 0.03 -4.99 1.27
N VAL A 33 1.14 -5.29 1.94
CA VAL A 33 2.48 -4.82 1.56
C VAL A 33 2.89 -5.38 0.20
N ALA A 34 2.74 -6.68 -0.02
CA ALA A 34 3.11 -7.32 -1.28
C ALA A 34 2.33 -6.74 -2.47
N ASN A 35 1.04 -6.47 -2.31
CA ASN A 35 0.22 -5.87 -3.36
C ASN A 35 0.66 -4.43 -3.67
N ALA A 36 0.98 -3.64 -2.64
CA ALA A 36 1.50 -2.29 -2.84
C ALA A 36 2.85 -2.29 -3.58
N VAL A 37 3.75 -3.21 -3.22
CA VAL A 37 5.06 -3.38 -3.89
C VAL A 37 4.86 -3.81 -5.34
N LYS A 38 3.99 -4.79 -5.61
CA LYS A 38 3.68 -5.26 -6.96
C LYS A 38 3.22 -4.11 -7.87
N GLU A 39 2.31 -3.26 -7.38
CA GLU A 39 1.83 -2.11 -8.15
C GLU A 39 2.91 -1.05 -8.34
N ALA A 40 3.73 -0.77 -7.32
CA ALA A 40 4.86 0.15 -7.46
C ALA A 40 5.88 -0.33 -8.52
N CYS A 41 6.21 -1.62 -8.52
CA CYS A 41 7.07 -2.21 -9.55
C CYS A 41 6.44 -2.14 -10.95
N ARG A 42 5.11 -2.31 -11.05
CA ARG A 42 4.39 -2.14 -12.33
C ARG A 42 4.46 -0.71 -12.83
N ILE A 43 4.40 0.28 -11.94
CA ILE A 43 4.55 1.69 -12.32
C ILE A 43 5.99 1.97 -12.78
N ALA A 44 6.98 1.40 -12.11
CA ALA A 44 8.40 1.61 -12.42
C ALA A 44 8.95 0.80 -13.63
N LEU A 45 8.09 0.22 -14.47
CA LEU A 45 8.48 -0.74 -15.53
C LEU A 45 9.44 -0.16 -16.58
N GLU A 46 9.28 1.12 -16.93
CA GLU A 46 10.09 1.74 -17.99
C GLU A 46 11.43 2.31 -17.47
N GLN A 47 11.72 2.12 -16.17
CA GLN A 47 12.97 2.49 -15.49
C GLN A 47 13.39 3.96 -15.64
N ASN A 48 12.52 4.83 -16.17
CA ASN A 48 12.77 6.26 -16.25
C ASN A 48 12.51 6.92 -14.89
N ARG A 49 13.26 7.98 -14.58
CA ARG A 49 13.15 8.74 -13.32
C ARG A 49 11.72 9.20 -13.02
N GLN A 50 10.95 9.54 -14.06
CA GLN A 50 9.55 9.96 -13.91
C GLN A 50 8.64 8.83 -13.40
N ASP A 51 8.89 7.61 -13.81
CA ASP A 51 8.12 6.43 -13.40
C ASP A 51 8.47 6.01 -11.98
N TRP A 52 9.73 6.18 -11.57
CA TRP A 52 10.16 6.02 -10.19
C TRP A 52 9.49 7.03 -9.26
N ASP A 53 9.44 8.30 -9.67
CA ASP A 53 8.73 9.35 -8.91
C ASP A 53 7.24 9.04 -8.82
N ALA A 54 6.62 8.51 -9.89
CA ALA A 54 5.24 8.07 -9.88
C ALA A 54 5.01 6.87 -8.93
N ALA A 55 5.91 5.89 -8.92
CA ALA A 55 5.85 4.75 -8.00
C ALA A 55 6.01 5.19 -6.54
N CYS A 56 6.92 6.13 -6.25
CA CYS A 56 7.10 6.68 -4.91
C CYS A 56 5.85 7.46 -4.45
N LYS A 57 5.27 8.28 -5.34
CA LYS A 57 4.00 8.99 -5.05
C LYS A 57 2.85 8.02 -4.79
N PHE A 58 2.75 6.95 -5.57
CA PHE A 58 1.75 5.90 -5.36
C PHE A 58 1.88 5.26 -3.96
N ILE A 59 3.11 4.92 -3.54
CA ILE A 59 3.35 4.36 -2.20
C ILE A 59 3.02 5.38 -1.10
N LEU A 60 3.42 6.65 -1.26
CA LEU A 60 3.13 7.72 -0.29
C LEU A 60 1.62 7.93 -0.08
N GLN A 61 0.84 7.83 -1.15
CA GLN A 61 -0.62 8.01 -1.11
C GLN A 61 -1.37 6.75 -0.65
N ASN A 62 -0.68 5.61 -0.51
CA ASN A 62 -1.31 4.36 -0.10
C ASN A 62 -1.66 4.38 1.40
N LYS A 63 -2.94 4.65 1.67
CA LYS A 63 -3.50 4.74 3.03
C LYS A 63 -3.45 3.41 3.78
N SER A 64 -3.41 2.28 3.08
CA SER A 64 -3.40 0.94 3.71
C SER A 64 -2.04 0.60 4.33
N LEU A 65 -0.97 1.30 3.94
CA LEU A 65 0.37 1.13 4.49
C LEU A 65 0.55 1.93 5.79
N THR A 66 1.48 1.50 6.63
CA THR A 66 1.98 2.29 7.77
C THR A 66 3.07 3.21 7.27
N ASP A 67 3.43 4.24 8.05
CA ASP A 67 4.55 5.12 7.73
C ASP A 67 5.87 4.34 7.58
N ASN A 68 6.07 3.32 8.40
CA ASN A 68 7.28 2.49 8.37
C ASN A 68 7.37 1.67 7.08
N GLU A 69 6.26 1.10 6.60
CA GLU A 69 6.28 0.34 5.34
C GLU A 69 6.38 1.25 4.13
N ARG A 70 5.70 2.40 4.12
CA ARG A 70 5.90 3.40 3.06
C ARG A 70 7.37 3.76 2.93
N SER A 71 8.00 4.10 4.04
CA SER A 71 9.42 4.47 4.08
C SER A 71 10.32 3.32 3.64
N SER A 72 10.04 2.09 4.10
CA SER A 72 10.81 0.90 3.75
C SER A 72 10.72 0.57 2.26
N ILE A 73 9.52 0.61 1.68
CA ILE A 73 9.32 0.33 0.26
C ILE A 73 10.00 1.41 -0.60
N ILE A 74 9.85 2.69 -0.26
CA ILE A 74 10.49 3.80 -1.00
C ILE A 74 12.02 3.65 -0.96
N ASN A 75 12.60 3.33 0.20
CA ASN A 75 14.04 3.11 0.32
C ASN A 75 14.54 1.95 -0.56
N LEU A 76 13.74 0.90 -0.74
CA LEU A 76 14.06 -0.20 -1.64
C LEU A 76 13.99 0.23 -3.11
N LEU A 77 12.95 0.97 -3.50
CA LEU A 77 12.81 1.49 -4.87
C LEU A 77 13.97 2.44 -5.26
N VAL A 78 14.44 3.27 -4.33
CA VAL A 78 15.53 4.23 -4.60
C VAL A 78 16.90 3.55 -4.65
N LYS A 79 17.16 2.59 -3.74
CA LYS A 79 18.46 1.86 -3.72
C LYS A 79 18.71 1.08 -5.01
N ASP A 80 17.68 0.55 -5.65
CA ASP A 80 17.85 -0.17 -6.91
C ASP A 80 18.11 0.77 -8.10
N ASN A 81 17.64 2.02 -8.06
CA ASN A 81 17.94 3.01 -9.09
C ASN A 81 19.43 3.43 -9.09
N ASP A 82 20.03 3.60 -7.91
CA ASP A 82 21.48 3.86 -7.79
C ASP A 82 22.31 2.69 -8.33
N ASN A 83 21.80 1.46 -8.23
CA ASN A 83 22.46 0.27 -8.76
C ASN A 83 22.23 0.09 -10.27
N MET A 84 21.05 0.43 -10.80
CA MET A 84 20.76 0.40 -12.25
C MET A 84 21.55 1.47 -13.01
N SER A 85 21.70 2.66 -12.43
CA SER A 85 22.55 3.73 -12.98
C SER A 85 24.02 3.30 -13.13
N LYS A 86 24.50 2.38 -12.28
CA LYS A 86 25.86 1.83 -12.35
C LYS A 86 26.01 0.69 -13.36
N LYS A 87 24.94 -0.08 -13.63
CA LYS A 87 24.99 -1.24 -14.55
C LYS A 87 25.08 -0.83 -16.03
N ASN A 88 24.51 0.30 -16.42
CA ASN A 88 24.55 0.77 -17.81
C ASN A 88 25.91 1.32 -18.26
N ILE A 89 26.89 1.46 -17.36
CA ILE A 89 28.23 1.98 -17.69
C ILE A 89 29.20 0.85 -18.10
N ILE A 90 28.86 -0.42 -17.86
CA ILE A 90 29.81 -1.55 -17.99
C ILE A 90 29.67 -2.29 -19.34
N THR A 91 28.74 -1.89 -20.24
CA THR A 91 28.47 -2.63 -21.50
C THR A 91 29.03 -1.97 -22.76
N GLU A 92 29.97 -1.03 -22.64
CA GLU A 92 30.73 -0.51 -23.80
C GLU A 92 32.24 -0.53 -23.50
N GLN A 93 32.87 -1.71 -23.58
CA GLN A 93 34.30 -1.88 -23.91
C GLN A 93 34.51 -3.15 -24.73
#